data_AF-A0A529NFG7-F1
#
_entry.id   AF-A0A529NFG7-F1
#
_cell.length_a   1.000
_cell.length_b   1.000
_cell.length_c   1.000
_cell.angle_alpha   90.00
_cell.angle_beta   90.00
_cell.angle_gamma   90.00
#
_symmetry.space_group_name_H-M   'P 1'
#
loop_
_entity.id
_entity.type
_entity.pdbx_description
1 polymer ?
#
loop_
_entity_poly.entity_id
_entity_poly.type
_entity_poly.pdbx_seq_one_letter_code
_entity_poly.pdbx_strand_id
1 'polypeptide(L)' 'MPRIAYVNGRYVAHADASVHIEDRGYQFADGVYEVCEVA' A
#
# COMPACT_ATOMS: atom_id res chain seq x y z
N MET A 1 11.40 -10.66 9.88
CA MET A 1 11.01 -10.65 8.45
C MET A 1 11.16 -9.23 7.91
N PRO A 2 11.84 -9.01 6.77
CA PRO A 2 11.97 -7.67 6.20
C PRO A 2 10.59 -7.14 5.77
N ARG A 3 10.26 -5.90 6.18
CA ARG A 3 9.01 -5.23 5.80
C ARG A 3 9.18 -4.60 4.42
N ILE A 4 8.59 -5.21 3.40
CA ILE A 4 8.65 -4.76 2.00
C ILE A 4 7.22 -4.51 1.53
N ALA A 5 7.02 -3.49 0.71
CA ALA A 5 5.77 -3.22 0.02
C ALA A 5 5.99 -3.24 -1.49
N TYR A 6 4.96 -3.64 -2.25
CA TYR A 6 4.94 -3.50 -3.70
C TYR A 6 4.01 -2.35 -4.07
N VAL A 7 4.56 -1.29 -4.66
CA VAL A 7 3.84 -0.05 -4.96
C VAL A 7 4.14 0.33 -6.41
N ASN A 8 3.09 0.48 -7.23
CA ASN A 8 3.19 0.98 -8.62
C ASN A 8 4.30 0.30 -9.46
N GLY A 9 4.37 -1.04 -9.42
CA GLY A 9 5.29 -1.82 -10.24
C GLY A 9 6.67 -2.07 -9.61
N ARG A 10 6.91 -1.69 -8.35
CA ARG A 10 8.23 -1.76 -7.71
C ARG A 10 8.16 -2.28 -6.28
N TYR A 11 9.14 -3.10 -5.89
CA TYR A 11 9.39 -3.44 -4.49
C TYR A 11 10.14 -2.30 -3.80
N VAL A 12 9.65 -1.85 -2.65
CA VAL A 12 10.25 -0.78 -1.85
C VAL A 12 10.31 -1.19 -0.38
N ALA A 13 11.22 -0.58 0.38
CA ALA A 13 11.16 -0.72 1.84
C ALA A 13 9.82 -0.15 2.33
N HIS A 14 9.19 -0.81 3.30
CA HIS A 14 7.87 -0.38 3.76
C HIS A 14 7.84 1.05 4.31
N ALA A 15 8.96 1.57 4.83
CA ALA A 15 9.07 2.95 5.29
C ALA A 15 8.96 3.99 4.16
N ASP A 16 9.23 3.60 2.92
CA ASP A 16 9.18 4.47 1.74
C ASP A 16 7.85 4.33 0.97
N ALA A 17 7.06 3.31 1.30
CA ALA A 17 5.75 3.08 0.69
C ALA A 17 4.79 4.19 1.10
N SER A 18 4.43 5.04 0.14
CA SER A 18 3.67 6.26 0.39
C SER A 18 2.61 6.51 -0.69
N VAL A 19 1.62 7.30 -0.30
CA VAL A 19 0.48 7.76 -1.09
C VAL A 19 0.22 9.20 -0.68
N HIS A 20 -0.22 10.04 -1.62
CA HIS A 20 -0.43 11.46 -1.34
C HIS A 20 -1.60 11.67 -0.37
N ILE A 21 -1.53 12.71 0.47
CA ILE A 21 -2.60 12.98 1.45
C ILE A 21 -3.94 13.35 0.80
N GLU A 22 -3.88 13.92 -0.41
CA GLU A 22 -5.06 14.25 -1.23
C GLU A 22 -5.50 13.11 -2.16
N ASP A 23 -4.96 11.90 -1.98
CA ASP A 23 -5.41 10.74 -2.75
C ASP A 23 -6.90 10.47 -2.52
N ARG A 24 -7.60 10.12 -3.59
CA ARG A 24 -9.05 9.94 -3.59
C ARG A 24 -9.50 8.87 -2.60
N GLY A 25 -8.75 7.77 -2.51
CA GLY A 25 -8.99 6.66 -1.59
C GLY A 25 -9.07 7.09 -0.13
N TYR A 26 -8.27 8.10 0.24
CA TYR A 26 -8.29 8.70 1.58
C TYR A 26 -9.38 9.75 1.73
N GLN A 27 -9.55 10.63 0.73
CA GLN A 27 -10.49 11.74 0.81
C GLN A 27 -11.96 11.29 0.79
N PHE A 28 -12.27 10.24 0.04
CA PHE A 28 -13.64 9.77 -0.19
C PHE A 28 -13.90 8.37 0.38
N ALA A 29 -12.91 7.78 1.07
CA ALA A 29 -12.99 6.43 1.63
C ALA A 29 -13.34 5.35 0.59
N ASP A 30 -12.90 5.51 -0.66
CA ASP A 30 -13.20 4.59 -1.77
C ASP A 30 -12.04 3.62 -2.09
N GLY A 31 -11.08 3.48 -1.17
CA GLY A 31 -10.01 2.48 -1.28
C GLY A 31 -10.53 1.05 -1.10
N VAL A 32 -10.00 0.12 -1.90
CA VAL A 32 -10.32 -1.33 -1.84
C VAL A 32 -9.08 -2.11 -1.43
N TYR A 33 -9.25 -3.11 -0.57
CA TYR A 33 -8.16 -3.97 -0.10
C TYR A 33 -8.59 -5.44 -0.09
N GLU A 34 -7.61 -6.33 -0.12
CA GLU A 34 -7.76 -7.78 0.00
C GLU A 34 -6.69 -8.31 0.97
N VAL A 35 -6.96 -9.44 1.63
CA VAL A 35 -5.99 -10.09 2.51
C VAL A 35 -5.94 -11.58 2.18
N CYS A 36 -4.74 -12.09 1.95
CA CYS A 36 -4.50 -13.51 1.73
C CYS A 36 -3.57 -14.06 2.81
N GLU A 37 -3.94 -15.18 3.41
CA GLU A 37 -3.04 -15.96 4.27
C GLU A 37 -1.93 -16.61 3.42
N VAL A 38 -0.74 -16.73 4.02
CA VAL A 38 0.36 -17.51 3.46
C VAL A 38 0.65 -18.65 4.44
N ALA A 39 0.56 -19.89 3.95
CA ALA A 39 0.84 -21.12 4.71
C ALA A 39 2.34 -21.36 4.90
#